data_AF-A0A4R0MZY4-F1
#
_entry.id   AF-A0A4R0MZY4-F1
#
_cell.length_a   1.000
_cell.length_b   1.000
_cell.length_c   1.000
_cell.angle_alpha   90.00
_cell.angle_beta   90.00
_cell.angle_gamma   90.00
#
_symmetry.space_group_name_H-M   'P 1'
#
loop_
_entity.id
_entity.type
_entity.pdbx_description
1 polymer ?
#
loop_
_entity_poly.entity_id
_entity_poly.type
_entity_poly.pdbx_seq_one_letter_code
_entity_poly.pdbx_strand_id
1 'polypeptide(L)'
;MMIYANKKVSLKGNLAQQTAQIIANVTALESKNVIRLESDTVFLYPQIWKDKIAAINWINCLHHYYFLKKQLKGSAPLYFKNIETEELIGSMINKKPKVLIFNSLS
;
A
#
# COMPACT_ATOMS: atom_id res chain seq x y z
N MET A 1 38.56 -31.02 1.61
CA MET A 1 37.31 -30.76 0.89
C MET A 1 36.42 -29.90 1.78
N MET A 2 36.29 -28.60 1.52
CA MET A 2 35.37 -27.73 2.27
C MET A 2 34.01 -27.72 1.59
N ILE A 3 32.97 -28.19 2.29
CA ILE A 3 31.58 -28.01 1.87
C ILE A 3 31.08 -26.75 2.59
N TYR A 4 31.08 -25.61 1.89
CA TYR A 4 30.39 -24.42 2.38
C TYR A 4 28.89 -24.63 2.20
N ALA A 5 28.18 -24.88 3.31
CA ALA A 5 26.73 -24.89 3.34
C ALA A 5 26.20 -23.47 3.11
N ASN A 6 25.83 -23.15 1.87
CA ASN A 6 25.00 -22.01 1.54
C ASN A 6 23.58 -22.24 2.12
N LYS A 7 23.37 -21.93 3.40
CA LYS A 7 22.01 -21.74 3.92
C LYS A 7 21.49 -20.42 3.35
N LYS A 8 20.89 -20.47 2.15
CA LYS A 8 19.88 -19.50 1.75
C LYS A 8 18.72 -19.64 2.73
N VAL A 9 18.78 -18.90 3.85
CA VAL A 9 17.64 -18.72 4.73
C VAL A 9 16.62 -17.96 3.88
N SER A 10 15.68 -18.71 3.31
CA SER A 10 14.46 -18.16 2.77
C SER A 10 13.74 -17.50 3.95
N LEU A 11 13.99 -16.20 4.16
CA LEU A 11 13.20 -15.31 4.99
C LEU A 11 11.84 -15.11 4.30
N LYS A 12 11.11 -16.19 4.01
CA LYS A 12 9.66 -16.11 3.88
C LYS A 12 9.16 -15.88 5.29
N GLY A 13 9.20 -14.62 5.73
CA GLY A 13 8.48 -14.20 6.94
C GLY A 13 7.07 -14.78 6.89
N ASN A 14 6.60 -15.31 8.01
CA ASN A 14 5.29 -15.95 8.08
C ASN A 14 4.25 -15.01 7.48
N LEU A 15 3.59 -15.43 6.39
CA LEU A 15 2.61 -14.61 5.67
C LEU A 15 1.54 -14.06 6.62
N ALA A 16 1.19 -14.83 7.65
CA ALA A 16 0.27 -14.40 8.71
C ALA A 16 0.83 -13.22 9.52
N GLN A 17 2.12 -13.23 9.85
CA GLN A 17 2.78 -12.14 10.57
C GLN A 17 2.85 -10.87 9.72
N GLN A 18 3.20 -11.00 8.43
CA GLN A 18 3.21 -9.86 7.50
C GLN A 18 1.81 -9.26 7.33
N THR A 19 0.80 -10.12 7.22
CA THR A 19 -0.60 -9.72 7.13
C THR A 19 -1.05 -8.97 8.39
N ALA A 20 -0.75 -9.52 9.57
CA ALA A 20 -1.07 -8.87 10.85
C ALA A 20 -0.40 -7.51 10.98
N GLN A 21 0.86 -7.38 10.54
CA GLN A 21 1.58 -6.12 10.56
C GLN A 21 0.96 -5.08 9.62
N ILE A 22 0.55 -5.47 8.41
CA ILE A 22 -0.15 -4.57 7.47
C ILE A 22 -1.45 -4.06 8.09
N ILE A 23 -2.26 -4.96 8.67
CA ILE A 23 -3.53 -4.59 9.32
C ILE A 23 -3.29 -3.64 10.49
N ALA A 24 -2.33 -3.94 11.36
CA ALA A 24 -2.00 -3.10 12.51
C ALA A 24 -1.54 -1.70 12.07
N ASN A 25 -0.65 -1.61 11.09
CA ASN A 25 -0.12 -0.35 10.59
C ASN A 25 -1.21 0.51 9.96
N VAL A 26 -2.02 -0.05 9.07
CA VAL A 26 -3.11 0.68 8.40
C VAL A 26 -4.14 1.17 9.42
N THR A 27 -4.52 0.33 10.38
CA THR A 27 -5.48 0.71 11.44
C THR A 27 -4.92 1.84 12.32
N ALA A 28 -3.62 1.80 12.64
CA ALA A 28 -2.97 2.86 13.40
C ALA A 28 -2.90 4.19 12.63
N LEU A 29 -2.67 4.15 11.31
CA LEU A 29 -2.65 5.34 10.45
C LEU A 29 -4.04 5.96 10.33
N GLU A 30 -5.07 5.14 10.16
CA GLU A 30 -6.47 5.58 10.13
C GLU A 30 -6.87 6.20 11.48
N SER A 31 -6.53 5.56 12.60
CA SER A 31 -6.83 6.07 13.96
C SER A 31 -6.15 7.41 14.26
N LYS A 32 -5.03 7.70 13.60
CA LYS A 32 -4.30 8.98 13.70
C LYS A 32 -4.77 10.02 12.67
N ASN A 33 -5.81 9.73 11.89
CA ASN A 33 -6.31 10.56 10.78
C ASN A 33 -5.24 10.88 9.72
N VAL A 34 -4.22 10.02 9.58
CA VAL A 34 -3.18 10.17 8.54
C VAL A 34 -3.71 9.73 7.18
N ILE A 35 -4.63 8.76 7.19
CA ILE A 35 -5.35 8.26 6.03
C ILE A 35 -6.83 8.12 6.38
N ARG A 36 -7.71 8.24 5.39
CA ARG A 36 -9.14 7.91 5.52
C ARG A 36 -9.49 6.82 4.50
N LEU A 37 -10.16 5.76 4.97
CA LEU A 37 -10.47 4.58 4.17
C LEU A 37 -11.98 4.51 3.88
N GLU A 38 -12.36 4.52 2.60
CA GLU A 38 -13.75 4.38 2.17
C GLU A 38 -14.00 2.99 1.55
N SER A 39 -14.94 2.86 0.62
CA SER A 39 -15.29 1.59 -0.04
C SER A 39 -14.23 1.15 -1.04
N ASP A 40 -13.83 2.07 -1.92
CA ASP A 40 -12.95 1.87 -3.08
C ASP A 40 -11.93 3.01 -3.21
N THR A 41 -11.86 3.87 -2.19
CA THR A 41 -11.03 5.09 -2.22
C THR A 41 -10.26 5.22 -0.91
N VAL A 42 -8.97 5.52 -1.02
CA VAL A 42 -8.10 5.92 0.09
C VAL A 42 -7.78 7.39 -0.05
N PHE A 43 -8.04 8.16 0.98
CA PHE A 43 -7.62 9.55 1.08
C PHE A 43 -6.35 9.63 1.93
N LEU A 44 -5.33 10.30 1.40
CA LEU A 44 -4.05 10.49 2.07
C LEU A 44 -3.35 11.76 1.58
N TYR A 45 -2.36 12.21 2.34
CA TYR A 45 -1.49 13.31 1.95
C TYR A 45 -0.42 12.86 0.94
N PRO A 46 -0.31 13.46 -0.26
CA PRO A 46 0.72 13.10 -1.25
C PRO A 46 2.15 13.17 -0.70
N GLN A 47 2.40 14.04 0.29
CA GLN A 47 3.67 14.18 1.00
C GLN A 47 4.20 12.85 1.59
N ILE A 48 3.30 11.91 1.90
CA ILE A 48 3.66 10.59 2.45
C ILE A 48 4.35 9.73 1.37
N TRP A 49 4.08 10.00 0.10
CA TRP A 49 4.74 9.37 -1.04
C TRP A 49 6.06 10.08 -1.32
N LYS A 50 7.09 9.67 -0.59
CA LYS A 50 8.46 10.23 -0.70
C LYS A 50 9.01 10.18 -2.13
N ASP A 51 8.78 9.06 -2.81
CA ASP A 51 9.24 8.80 -4.17
C ASP A 51 8.30 7.80 -4.87
N LYS A 52 8.47 7.62 -6.18
CA LYS A 52 7.56 6.79 -6.98
C LYS A 52 7.53 5.33 -6.52
N ILE A 53 8.66 4.80 -6.05
CA ILE A 53 8.76 3.43 -5.54
C ILE A 53 8.00 3.31 -4.22
N ALA A 54 8.19 4.28 -3.32
CA ALA A 54 7.44 4.37 -2.08
C ALA A 54 5.93 4.46 -2.34
N ALA A 55 5.49 5.29 -3.30
CA ALA A 55 4.09 5.40 -3.70
C ALA A 55 3.51 4.07 -4.18
N ILE A 56 4.24 3.36 -5.06
CA ILE A 56 3.83 2.03 -5.54
C ILE A 56 3.71 1.03 -4.38
N ASN A 57 4.66 1.06 -3.43
CA ASN A 57 4.61 0.21 -2.24
C ASN A 57 3.39 0.53 -1.37
N TRP A 58 3.06 1.81 -1.16
CA TRP A 58 1.85 2.24 -0.48
C TRP A 58 0.58 1.71 -1.17
N ILE A 59 0.50 1.87 -2.49
CA ILE A 59 -0.64 1.40 -3.29
C ILE A 59 -0.82 -0.12 -3.14
N ASN A 60 0.27 -0.88 -3.25
CA ASN A 60 0.26 -2.34 -3.08
C ASN A 60 -0.17 -2.76 -1.66
N CYS A 61 0.41 -2.14 -0.63
CA CYS A 61 0.11 -2.46 0.77
C CYS A 61 -1.36 -2.18 1.11
N LEU A 62 -1.88 -1.03 0.69
CA LEU A 62 -3.27 -0.66 0.95
C LEU A 62 -4.23 -1.52 0.13
N HIS A 63 -3.93 -1.81 -1.14
CA HIS A 63 -4.71 -2.78 -1.92
C HIS A 63 -4.76 -4.16 -1.25
N HIS A 64 -3.65 -4.63 -0.67
CA HIS A 64 -3.62 -5.89 0.07
C HIS A 64 -4.49 -5.83 1.33
N TYR A 65 -4.40 -4.76 2.11
CA TYR A 65 -5.29 -4.53 3.26
C TYR A 65 -6.77 -4.60 2.86
N TYR A 66 -7.14 -3.92 1.78
CA TYR A 66 -8.50 -3.87 1.27
C TYR A 66 -9.02 -5.23 0.78
N PHE A 67 -8.17 -6.03 0.13
CA PHE A 67 -8.48 -7.40 -0.24
C PHE A 67 -8.73 -8.28 0.99
N LEU A 68 -7.93 -8.11 2.05
CA LEU A 68 -8.03 -8.89 3.29
C LEU A 68 -9.23 -8.51 4.17
N LYS A 69 -9.51 -7.21 4.33
CA LYS A 69 -10.46 -6.67 5.32
C LYS A 69 -11.83 -6.30 4.74
N LYS A 70 -11.87 -5.81 3.49
CA LYS A 70 -13.05 -5.14 2.92
C LYS A 70 -13.75 -5.91 1.79
N GLN A 71 -13.35 -7.15 1.52
CA GLN A 71 -13.95 -8.01 0.48
C GLN A 71 -14.09 -7.30 -0.89
N LEU A 72 -13.10 -6.49 -1.30
CA LEU A 72 -13.04 -6.09 -2.71
C LEU A 72 -12.95 -7.36 -3.55
N LYS A 73 -13.97 -7.60 -4.39
CA LYS A 73 -13.93 -8.64 -5.41
C LYS A 73 -12.62 -8.46 -6.15
N GLY A 74 -11.79 -9.50 -6.25
CA GLY A 74 -10.31 -9.43 -6.43
C GLY A 74 -9.72 -8.72 -7.66
N SER A 75 -10.51 -7.92 -8.38
CA SER A 75 -10.09 -7.01 -9.45
C SER A 75 -10.74 -5.63 -9.37
N ALA A 76 -11.50 -5.33 -8.32
CA ALA A 76 -12.12 -4.03 -8.16
C ALA A 76 -11.04 -2.93 -8.00
N PRO A 77 -11.25 -1.76 -8.62
CA PRO A 77 -10.27 -0.69 -8.56
C PRO A 77 -10.17 -0.14 -7.14
N LEU A 78 -8.98 0.34 -6.78
CA LEU A 78 -8.75 1.12 -5.56
C LEU A 78 -8.15 2.47 -5.97
N TYR A 79 -8.84 3.55 -5.64
CA TYR A 79 -8.41 4.91 -5.95
C TYR A 79 -7.68 5.54 -4.78
N PHE A 80 -6.74 6.43 -5.07
CA PHE A 80 -6.00 7.19 -4.08
C PHE A 80 -6.20 8.66 -4.36
N LYS A 81 -6.72 9.40 -3.38
CA LYS A 81 -7.02 10.83 -3.48
C LYS A 81 -6.26 11.63 -2.44
N ASN A 82 -5.97 12.88 -2.75
CA ASN A 82 -5.53 13.84 -1.74
C ASN A 82 -6.67 14.05 -0.72
N ILE A 83 -6.37 14.00 0.57
CA ILE A 83 -7.38 14.19 1.63
C ILE A 83 -7.94 15.62 1.69
N GLU A 84 -7.18 16.62 1.21
CA GLU A 84 -7.60 18.04 1.22
C GLU A 84 -8.28 18.47 -0.08
N THR A 85 -7.69 18.11 -1.23
CA THR A 85 -8.17 18.58 -2.55
C THR A 85 -9.08 17.57 -3.25
N GLU A 86 -9.18 16.35 -2.72
CA GLU A 86 -9.84 15.20 -3.36
C GLU A 86 -9.28 14.82 -4.75
N GLU A 87 -8.17 15.41 -5.16
CA GLU A 87 -7.53 15.14 -6.45
C GLU A 87 -7.02 13.70 -6.51
N LEU A 88 -7.23 13.05 -7.65
CA LEU A 88 -6.78 11.68 -7.86
C LEU A 88 -5.25 11.66 -8.01
N ILE A 89 -4.57 11.10 -7.01
CA ILE A 89 -3.11 11.04 -6.93
C ILE A 89 -2.59 9.68 -7.40
N GLY A 90 -3.40 8.62 -7.35
CA GLY A 90 -3.02 7.30 -7.84
C GLY A 90 -4.17 6.30 -7.88
N SER A 91 -3.88 5.10 -8.35
CA SER A 91 -4.88 4.04 -8.49
C SER A 91 -4.23 2.66 -8.56
N MET A 92 -4.96 1.64 -8.10
CA MET A 92 -4.76 0.24 -8.46
C MET A 92 -5.91 -0.19 -9.37
N ILE A 93 -5.63 -0.48 -10.63
CA ILE A 93 -6.63 -0.98 -11.59
C ILE A 93 -6.09 -2.25 -12.20
N ASN A 94 -6.87 -3.34 -12.21
CA ASN A 94 -6.45 -4.64 -12.74
C ASN A 94 -5.10 -5.11 -12.15
N LYS A 95 -4.90 -4.90 -10.84
CA LYS A 95 -3.65 -5.21 -10.10
C LYS A 95 -2.40 -4.47 -10.62
N LYS A 96 -2.57 -3.37 -11.35
CA LYS A 96 -1.49 -2.51 -11.81
C LYS A 96 -1.52 -1.18 -11.03
N PRO A 97 -0.49 -0.90 -10.22
CA PRO A 97 -0.39 0.38 -9.52
C PRO A 97 -0.01 1.47 -10.51
N LYS A 98 -0.70 2.61 -10.43
CA LYS A 98 -0.42 3.83 -11.20
C LYS A 98 -0.36 5.01 -10.24
N VAL A 99 0.71 5.78 -10.36
CA VAL A 99 0.88 7.05 -9.65
C VAL A 99 0.65 8.17 -10.66
N LEU A 100 -0.21 9.12 -10.33
CA LEU A 100 -0.63 10.21 -11.21
C LEU A 100 0.01 11.54 -10.81
N ILE A 101 0.19 11.77 -9.51
CA ILE A 101 0.83 12.98 -9.00
C ILE A 101 2.14 12.59 -8.34
N PHE A 102 3.24 13.04 -8.95
CA PHE A 102 4.48 13.30 -8.25
C PHE A 102 4.64 14.81 -8.27
N ASN A 103 4.65 15.45 -7.11
CA ASN A 103 5.00 16.86 -7.05
C ASN A 103 6.47 16.95 -7.45
N SER A 104 6.75 17.13 -8.74
CA SER A 104 8.03 17.66 -9.21
C SER A 104 8.05 19.13 -8.82
N LEU A 105 8.21 19.41 -7.52
CA LEU A 105 8.77 20.68 -7.11
C LEU A 105 10.26 20.61 -7.45
N SER A 106 10.54 20.87 -8.72
CA SER A 106 11.80 21.37 -9.24
C SER A 106 12.16 22.69 -8.58
#